data_AF-A0A090WVN6-F1
#
_entry.id   AF-A0A090WVN6-F1
#
_cell.length_a   1.000
_cell.length_b   1.000
_cell.length_c   1.000
_cell.angle_alpha   90.00
_cell.angle_beta   90.00
_cell.angle_gamma   90.00
#
_symmetry.space_group_name_H-M   'P 1'
#
loop_
_entity.id
_entity.type
_entity.pdbx_description
1 polymer ?
#
loop_
_entity_poly.entity_id
_entity_poly.type
_entity_poly.pdbx_seq_one_letter_code
_entity_poly.pdbx_strand_id
1 'polypeptide(L)'
;MHKQLLCTLAAELLIGTDVKICSTVGFPAGSASTATKIFEATNAIKEGASEIDMVINLGLLKSKNYVSVMKDISAVKTAISNIPLKVIIEISELNKNEIVKASQICSDANADFITTSTGFSKGGATFTAVKIIKKQLEIP
;
A
#
# COMPACT_ATOMS: atom_id res chain seq x y z
N MET A 1 4.20 -15.29 -10.11
CA MET A 1 5.21 -16.32 -9.79
C MET A 1 6.55 -15.76 -9.31
N HIS A 2 7.19 -14.78 -9.97
CA HIS A 2 8.54 -14.34 -9.55
C HIS A 2 8.64 -13.65 -8.17
N LYS A 3 7.62 -12.91 -7.70
CA LYS A 3 7.67 -12.25 -6.37
C LYS A 3 7.67 -13.22 -5.19
N GLN A 4 6.99 -14.34 -5.37
CA GLN A 4 6.70 -15.34 -4.35
C GLN A 4 7.97 -16.10 -3.92
N LEU A 5 8.86 -16.36 -4.89
CA LEU A 5 10.16 -16.99 -4.64
C LEU A 5 11.15 -16.07 -3.90
N LEU A 6 10.99 -14.74 -4.04
CA LEU A 6 11.95 -13.78 -3.50
C LEU A 6 11.73 -13.47 -2.02
N CYS A 7 10.49 -13.53 -1.53
CA CYS A 7 10.19 -13.27 -0.13
C CYS A 7 10.76 -14.39 0.77
N THR A 8 10.54 -15.65 0.38
CA THR A 8 11.12 -16.81 1.07
C THR A 8 12.65 -16.75 1.08
N LEU A 9 13.28 -16.46 -0.07
CA LEU A 9 14.73 -16.32 -0.15
C LEU A 9 15.26 -15.20 0.76
N ALA A 10 14.59 -14.04 0.77
CA ALA A 10 14.97 -12.95 1.67
C ALA A 10 14.85 -13.35 3.14
N ALA A 11 13.79 -14.07 3.51
CA ALA A 11 13.59 -14.57 4.86
C ALA A 11 14.71 -15.54 5.28
N GLU A 12 15.11 -16.45 4.41
CA GLU A 12 16.22 -17.39 4.65
C GLU A 12 17.56 -16.66 4.81
N LEU A 13 17.85 -15.68 3.96
CA LEU A 13 19.12 -14.94 3.99
C LEU A 13 19.25 -13.98 5.19
N LEU A 14 18.13 -13.58 5.79
CA LEU A 14 18.10 -12.59 6.88
C LEU A 14 17.87 -13.21 8.26
N ILE A 15 17.92 -14.54 8.38
CA ILE A 15 17.82 -15.25 9.67
C ILE A 15 18.87 -14.71 10.65
N GLY A 16 18.42 -14.36 11.86
CA GLY A 16 19.28 -13.85 12.93
C GLY A 16 19.57 -12.35 12.85
N THR A 17 18.92 -11.62 11.94
CA THR A 17 19.01 -10.16 11.85
C THR A 17 17.67 -9.49 12.21
N ASP A 18 17.72 -8.19 12.53
CA ASP A 18 16.52 -7.38 12.77
C ASP A 18 15.96 -6.71 11.50
N VAL A 19 16.51 -7.05 10.32
CA VAL A 19 16.12 -6.46 9.03
C VAL A 19 14.70 -6.90 8.67
N LYS A 20 13.82 -5.92 8.43
CA LYS A 20 12.42 -6.17 8.03
C LYS A 20 12.32 -6.48 6.54
N ILE A 21 11.40 -7.38 6.20
CA ILE A 21 11.06 -7.76 4.83
C ILE A 21 9.73 -7.14 4.48
N CYS A 22 9.71 -6.30 3.44
CA CYS A 22 8.52 -5.67 2.92
C CYS A 22 8.16 -6.29 1.56
N SER A 23 6.91 -6.69 1.38
CA SER A 23 6.41 -7.18 0.09
C SER A 23 5.34 -6.27 -0.49
N THR A 24 5.17 -6.30 -1.81
CA THR A 24 4.22 -5.43 -2.52
C THR A 24 2.97 -6.18 -2.96
N VAL A 25 1.81 -5.54 -2.84
CA VAL A 25 0.49 -6.14 -3.13
C VAL A 25 -0.28 -5.30 -4.15
N GLY A 26 -0.90 -5.97 -5.14
CA GLY A 26 -1.59 -5.32 -6.25
C GLY A 26 -0.66 -4.47 -7.12
N PHE A 27 0.65 -4.65 -7.01
CA PHE A 27 1.66 -3.76 -7.57
C PHE A 27 2.06 -4.16 -9.01
N PRO A 28 2.29 -3.19 -9.92
CA PRO A 28 2.27 -1.74 -9.68
C PRO A 28 0.91 -1.07 -9.97
N ALA A 29 -0.01 -1.74 -10.65
CA ALA A 29 -1.20 -1.08 -11.22
C ALA A 29 -2.32 -0.78 -10.20
N GLY A 30 -2.37 -1.50 -9.08
CA GLY A 30 -3.41 -1.36 -8.05
C GLY A 30 -4.80 -1.85 -8.45
N SER A 31 -4.99 -2.32 -9.70
CA SER A 31 -6.27 -2.69 -10.29
C SER A 31 -6.71 -4.14 -10.06
N ALA A 32 -5.90 -4.95 -9.36
CA ALA A 32 -6.27 -6.29 -8.95
C ALA A 32 -7.52 -6.26 -8.06
N SER A 33 -8.31 -7.35 -8.10
CA SER A 33 -9.48 -7.49 -7.22
C SER A 33 -9.06 -7.48 -5.75
N THR A 34 -9.95 -7.04 -4.86
CA THR A 34 -9.69 -7.08 -3.41
C THR A 34 -9.37 -8.49 -2.92
N ALA A 35 -10.06 -9.52 -3.44
CA ALA A 35 -9.76 -10.92 -3.11
C ALA A 35 -8.34 -11.32 -3.52
N THR A 36 -7.87 -10.88 -4.69
CA THR A 36 -6.49 -11.09 -5.14
C THR A 36 -5.50 -10.39 -4.23
N LYS A 37 -5.75 -9.13 -3.86
CA LYS A 37 -4.86 -8.38 -2.95
C LYS A 37 -4.78 -9.02 -1.57
N ILE A 38 -5.90 -9.50 -1.02
CA ILE A 38 -5.93 -10.27 0.22
C ILE A 38 -5.06 -11.51 0.09
N PHE A 39 -5.26 -12.30 -0.97
CA PHE A 39 -4.49 -13.51 -1.21
C PHE A 39 -2.98 -13.23 -1.30
N GLU A 40 -2.59 -12.23 -2.09
CA GLU A 40 -1.18 -11.81 -2.22
C GLU A 40 -0.58 -11.39 -0.88
N ALA A 41 -1.30 -10.58 -0.10
CA ALA A 41 -0.83 -10.08 1.20
C ALA A 41 -0.66 -11.22 2.22
N THR A 42 -1.69 -12.06 2.37
CA THR A 42 -1.64 -13.21 3.29
C THR A 42 -0.56 -14.20 2.87
N ASN A 43 -0.36 -14.40 1.57
CA ASN A 43 0.67 -15.29 1.09
C ASN A 43 2.09 -14.72 1.36
N ALA A 44 2.33 -13.44 1.09
CA ALA A 44 3.61 -12.82 1.35
C ALA A 44 4.00 -12.92 2.84
N ILE A 45 3.03 -12.80 3.76
CA ILE A 45 3.28 -12.99 5.19
C ILE A 45 3.68 -14.43 5.51
N LYS A 46 3.03 -15.43 4.89
CA LYS A 46 3.43 -16.85 5.03
C LYS A 46 4.86 -17.09 4.53
N GLU A 47 5.35 -16.26 3.62
CA GLU A 47 6.70 -16.31 3.05
C GLU A 47 7.70 -15.43 3.81
N GLY A 48 7.33 -14.90 4.97
CA GLY A 48 8.24 -14.16 5.86
C GLY A 48 8.20 -12.65 5.70
N ALA A 49 7.26 -12.08 4.94
CA ALA A 49 7.07 -10.64 4.92
C ALA A 49 6.62 -10.14 6.31
N SER A 50 7.35 -9.17 6.85
CA SER A 50 7.01 -8.48 8.09
C SER A 50 6.23 -7.19 7.87
N GLU A 51 6.11 -6.73 6.62
CA GLU A 51 5.37 -5.53 6.21
C GLU A 51 4.78 -5.70 4.81
N ILE A 52 3.66 -5.02 4.53
CA ILE A 52 2.98 -5.03 3.24
C ILE A 52 2.87 -3.60 2.70
N ASP A 53 3.22 -3.38 1.43
CA ASP A 53 3.06 -2.11 0.70
C ASP A 53 2.11 -2.31 -0.49
N MET A 54 0.84 -1.99 -0.29
CA MET A 54 -0.21 -2.21 -1.29
C MET A 54 -0.41 -0.99 -2.19
N VAL A 55 -0.74 -1.19 -3.46
CA VAL A 55 -1.14 -0.08 -4.35
C VAL A 55 -2.65 0.16 -4.28
N ILE A 56 -3.04 1.41 -4.04
CA ILE A 56 -4.45 1.85 -4.07
C ILE A 56 -5.08 1.56 -5.44
N ASN A 57 -6.39 1.29 -5.47
CA ASN A 57 -7.09 1.22 -6.75
C ASN A 57 -7.32 2.63 -7.32
N LEU A 58 -6.43 3.07 -8.21
CA LEU A 58 -6.48 4.39 -8.84
C LEU A 58 -7.76 4.62 -9.66
N GLY A 59 -8.27 3.59 -10.35
CA GLY A 59 -9.50 3.70 -11.13
C GLY A 59 -10.72 4.00 -10.26
N LEU A 60 -10.83 3.33 -9.12
CA LEU A 60 -11.89 3.59 -8.13
C LEU A 60 -11.73 4.97 -7.49
N LEU A 61 -10.50 5.38 -7.18
CA LEU A 61 -10.23 6.72 -6.63
C LEU A 61 -10.63 7.83 -7.62
N LYS A 62 -10.23 7.70 -8.89
CA LYS A 62 -10.52 8.69 -9.94
C LYS A 62 -11.99 8.75 -10.34
N SER A 63 -12.70 7.62 -10.27
CA SER A 63 -14.15 7.56 -10.44
C SER A 63 -14.93 8.03 -9.20
N LYS A 64 -14.22 8.50 -8.15
CA LYS A 64 -14.80 8.96 -6.87
C LYS A 64 -15.57 7.89 -6.11
N ASN A 65 -15.32 6.61 -6.40
CA ASN A 65 -15.87 5.49 -5.65
C ASN A 65 -15.05 5.24 -4.37
N TYR A 66 -15.05 6.23 -3.47
CA TYR A 66 -14.23 6.23 -2.26
C TYR A 66 -14.60 5.12 -1.30
N VAL A 67 -15.87 4.71 -1.26
CA VAL A 67 -16.33 3.58 -0.44
C VAL A 67 -15.67 2.29 -0.86
N SER A 68 -15.59 2.01 -2.18
CA SER A 68 -14.89 0.82 -2.66
C SER A 68 -13.39 0.88 -2.44
N VAL A 69 -12.76 2.06 -2.54
CA VAL A 69 -11.33 2.24 -2.20
C VAL A 69 -11.07 1.93 -0.73
N MET A 70 -11.88 2.50 0.18
CA MET A 70 -11.74 2.27 1.63
C MET A 70 -11.93 0.79 1.96
N LYS A 71 -12.97 0.15 1.40
CA LYS A 71 -13.22 -1.28 1.58
C LYS A 71 -12.07 -2.16 1.10
N ASP A 72 -11.45 -1.81 -0.03
CA ASP A 72 -10.29 -2.54 -0.57
C ASP A 72 -9.11 -2.51 0.42
N ILE A 73 -8.77 -1.33 0.94
CA ILE A 73 -7.66 -1.13 1.89
C ILE A 73 -7.99 -1.81 3.23
N SER A 74 -9.18 -1.57 3.80
CA SER A 74 -9.58 -2.16 5.09
C SER A 74 -9.63 -3.69 5.04
N ALA A 75 -10.04 -4.27 3.91
CA ALA A 75 -10.07 -5.72 3.74
C ALA A 75 -8.66 -6.32 3.73
N VAL A 76 -7.70 -5.68 3.06
CA VAL A 76 -6.28 -6.07 3.13
C VAL A 76 -5.75 -5.89 4.55
N LYS A 77 -6.00 -4.75 5.20
CA LYS A 77 -5.57 -4.50 6.59
C LYS A 77 -6.08 -5.57 7.55
N THR A 78 -7.35 -5.92 7.44
CA THR A 78 -7.98 -6.97 8.27
C THR A 78 -7.33 -8.32 8.03
N ALA A 79 -7.09 -8.69 6.75
CA ALA A 79 -6.52 -9.98 6.39
C ALA A 79 -5.07 -10.20 6.89
N ILE A 80 -4.34 -9.11 7.14
CA ILE A 80 -2.96 -9.17 7.62
C ILE A 80 -2.81 -8.92 9.13
N SER A 81 -3.93 -8.74 9.84
CA SER A 81 -3.96 -8.53 11.30
C SER A 81 -3.03 -7.40 11.76
N ASN A 82 -2.02 -7.71 12.57
CA ASN A 82 -1.12 -6.72 13.16
C ASN A 82 0.10 -6.38 12.29
N ILE A 83 0.20 -6.95 11.07
CA ILE A 83 1.28 -6.61 10.14
C ILE A 83 1.09 -5.17 9.66
N PRO A 84 2.16 -4.35 9.63
CA PRO A 84 2.10 -2.99 9.08
C PRO A 84 1.68 -2.99 7.62
N LEU A 85 0.63 -2.21 7.32
CA LEU A 85 0.13 -1.91 6.00
C LEU A 85 0.54 -0.50 5.58
N LYS A 86 1.27 -0.43 4.49
CA LYS A 86 1.59 0.80 3.77
C LYS A 86 0.73 0.86 2.51
N VAL A 87 0.22 2.04 2.18
CA VAL A 87 -0.61 2.24 0.97
C VAL A 87 0.07 3.21 0.02
N ILE A 88 0.47 2.72 -1.15
CA ILE A 88 1.00 3.50 -2.26
C ILE A 88 -0.17 4.19 -2.97
N ILE A 89 -0.20 5.53 -2.93
CA ILE A 89 -1.28 6.32 -3.56
C ILE A 89 -0.98 6.77 -5.00
N GLU A 90 0.25 6.54 -5.47
CA GLU A 90 0.76 6.91 -6.80
C GLU A 90 0.50 8.37 -7.18
N ILE A 91 1.16 9.28 -6.46
CA ILE A 91 0.96 10.73 -6.58
C ILE A 91 1.21 11.30 -7.97
N SER A 92 1.96 10.60 -8.83
CA SER A 92 2.24 11.02 -10.20
C SER A 92 0.97 11.06 -11.07
N GLU A 93 -0.06 10.31 -10.68
CA GLU A 93 -1.36 10.25 -11.36
C GLU A 93 -2.44 11.09 -10.65
N LEU A 94 -2.12 11.76 -9.54
CA LEU A 94 -3.07 12.47 -8.71
C LEU A 94 -2.82 13.98 -8.65
N ASN A 95 -3.89 14.77 -8.69
CA ASN A 95 -3.83 16.18 -8.33
C ASN A 95 -3.85 16.36 -6.80
N LYS A 96 -3.59 17.58 -6.31
CA LYS A 96 -3.51 17.88 -4.86
C LYS A 96 -4.77 17.47 -4.08
N ASN A 97 -5.96 17.66 -4.64
CA ASN A 97 -7.21 17.30 -3.97
C ASN A 97 -7.40 15.78 -3.91
N GLU A 98 -6.99 15.07 -4.96
CA GLU A 98 -6.97 13.61 -4.98
C GLU A 98 -5.95 13.05 -3.97
N ILE A 99 -4.78 13.67 -3.80
CA ILE A 99 -3.79 13.29 -2.77
C ILE A 99 -4.38 13.47 -1.36
N VAL A 100 -5.03 14.60 -1.09
CA VAL A 100 -5.74 14.84 0.19
C VAL A 100 -6.77 13.74 0.43
N LYS A 101 -7.62 13.47 -0.57
CA LYS A 101 -8.70 12.50 -0.44
C LYS A 101 -8.17 11.07 -0.26
N ALA A 102 -7.15 10.66 -1.02
CA ALA A 102 -6.51 9.36 -0.86
C ALA A 102 -5.91 9.22 0.54
N SER A 103 -5.26 10.27 1.06
CA SER A 103 -4.66 10.24 2.40
C SER A 103 -5.70 10.08 3.50
N GLN A 104 -6.83 10.77 3.39
CA GLN A 104 -7.96 10.61 4.32
C GLN A 104 -8.51 9.18 4.29
N ILE A 105 -8.73 8.63 3.09
CA ILE A 105 -9.24 7.26 2.94
C ILE A 105 -8.26 6.24 3.55
N CYS A 106 -6.96 6.41 3.35
CA CYS A 106 -5.95 5.53 3.97
C CYS A 106 -6.01 5.59 5.51
N SER A 107 -6.16 6.80 6.07
CA SER A 107 -6.33 7.01 7.51
C SER A 107 -7.60 6.32 8.04
N ASP A 108 -8.74 6.56 7.39
CA ASP A 108 -10.03 5.97 7.75
C ASP A 108 -10.02 4.43 7.63
N ALA A 109 -9.22 3.91 6.71
CA ALA A 109 -9.06 2.47 6.49
C ALA A 109 -8.06 1.80 7.45
N ASN A 110 -7.48 2.54 8.40
CA ASN A 110 -6.45 2.09 9.35
C ASN A 110 -5.15 1.59 8.68
N ALA A 111 -4.71 2.24 7.60
CA ALA A 111 -3.37 2.04 7.07
C ALA A 111 -2.33 2.64 8.05
N ASP A 112 -1.22 1.95 8.26
CA ASP A 112 -0.16 2.40 9.17
C ASP A 112 0.75 3.44 8.50
N PHE A 113 0.90 3.37 7.17
CA PHE A 113 1.68 4.33 6.38
C PHE A 113 1.01 4.66 5.06
N ILE A 114 1.36 5.83 4.53
CA ILE A 114 1.06 6.24 3.16
C ILE A 114 2.39 6.38 2.40
N THR A 115 2.53 5.65 1.30
CA THR A 115 3.68 5.69 0.40
C THR A 115 3.32 6.53 -0.84
N THR A 116 4.26 7.33 -1.33
CA THR A 116 3.94 8.28 -2.42
C THR A 116 3.76 7.61 -3.78
N SER A 117 4.66 6.71 -4.17
CA SER A 117 4.81 6.27 -5.57
C SER A 117 5.31 4.84 -5.66
N THR A 118 4.97 4.17 -6.76
CA THR A 118 5.49 2.83 -7.08
C THR A 118 6.89 2.88 -7.69
N GLY A 119 7.26 3.99 -8.33
CA GLY A 119 8.45 4.10 -9.17
C GLY A 119 8.27 3.55 -10.59
N PHE A 120 7.07 3.08 -10.95
CA PHE A 120 6.75 2.54 -12.28
C PHE A 120 5.90 3.48 -13.13
N SER A 121 5.59 4.68 -12.62
CA SER A 121 4.84 5.72 -13.34
C SER A 121 5.73 6.91 -13.72
N LYS A 122 5.12 8.01 -14.17
CA LYS A 122 5.76 9.20 -14.77
C LYS A 122 6.60 10.03 -13.79
N GLY A 123 6.52 9.75 -12.49
CA GLY A 123 7.23 10.51 -11.46
C GLY A 123 7.25 9.82 -10.10
N GLY A 124 8.08 10.36 -9.21
CA GLY A 124 8.27 9.85 -7.85
C GLY A 124 7.85 10.83 -6.76
N ALA A 125 8.41 10.64 -5.57
CA ALA A 125 8.15 11.48 -4.40
C ALA A 125 8.41 12.96 -4.67
N THR A 126 7.55 13.83 -4.16
CA THR A 126 7.77 15.29 -4.15
C THR A 126 7.58 15.84 -2.74
N PHE A 127 8.36 16.86 -2.39
CA PHE A 127 8.24 17.51 -1.07
C PHE A 127 6.84 18.07 -0.82
N THR A 128 6.20 18.62 -1.87
CA THR A 128 4.83 19.12 -1.80
C THR A 128 3.83 18.02 -1.46
N ALA A 129 3.92 16.85 -2.09
CA ALA A 129 3.02 15.75 -1.80
C ALA A 129 3.22 15.21 -0.38
N VAL A 130 4.48 15.07 0.06
CA VAL A 130 4.80 14.64 1.44
C VAL A 130 4.20 15.60 2.48
N LYS A 131 4.29 16.92 2.26
CA LYS A 131 3.65 17.91 3.14
C LYS A 131 2.13 17.77 3.20
N ILE A 132 1.48 17.50 2.06
CA ILE A 132 0.03 17.32 2.01
C ILE A 132 -0.37 16.08 2.80
N ILE A 133 0.31 14.94 2.56
CA ILE A 133 0.05 13.67 3.24
C ILE A 133 0.23 13.84 4.75
N LYS A 134 1.36 14.40 5.18
CA LYS A 134 1.68 14.60 6.61
C LYS A 134 0.60 15.42 7.31
N LYS A 135 0.12 16.50 6.67
CA LYS A 135 -0.96 17.34 7.20
C LYS A 135 -2.27 16.58 7.42
N GLN A 136 -2.57 15.54 6.64
CA GLN A 136 -3.79 14.74 6.83
C GLN A 136 -3.66 13.73 7.97
N LEU A 137 -2.45 13.28 8.30
CA LEU A 137 -2.19 12.31 9.37
C LEU A 137 -2.00 12.95 10.76
N GLU A 138 -1.89 14.27 10.84
CA GLU A 138 -1.71 15.04 12.08
C GLU A 138 -3.03 15.58 12.65
N ILE A 139 -4.17 15.21 12.05
CA ILE A 139 -5.49 15.65 12.51
C ILE A 139 -5.99 14.62 13.53
N PRO A 140 -6.17 15.01 14.81
CA PRO A 140 -6.63 14.12 15.88
C PRO A 140 -8.08 13.66 15.69
#